data_AF-I3PQM6-F1
#
_entry.id   AF-I3PQM6-F1
#
_cell.length_a   1.000
_cell.length_b   1.000
_cell.length_c   1.000
_cell.angle_alpha   90.00
_cell.angle_beta   90.00
_cell.angle_gamma   90.00
#
_symmetry.space_group_name_H-M   'P 1'
#
loop_
_entity.id
_entity.type
_entity.pdbx_description
1 polymer ?
#
loop_
_entity_poly.entity_id
_entity_poly.type
_entity_poly.pdbx_seq_one_letter_code
_entity_poly.pdbx_strand_id
1 'polypeptide(L)'
;IFKEIGSASNALRTMQGFPFYDKPMRIAYSKSDSDIVAKLKGTYKERPKKVKPPKPVPGVEEKKDKKKKQSSAENANPNTQTEQPPNQILFLTNLPEET
;
A
#
# COMPACT_ATOMS: atom_id res chain seq x y z
N ILE A 1 15.76 -2.16 -4.78
CA ILE A 1 16.56 -1.92 -6.01
C ILE A 1 17.76 -2.85 -5.98
N PHE A 2 18.21 -3.39 -7.12
CA PHE A 2 19.46 -4.17 -7.16
C PHE A 2 20.66 -3.23 -7.20
N LYS A 3 21.78 -3.66 -6.60
CA LYS A 3 23.06 -2.92 -6.64
C LYS A 3 23.70 -3.00 -8.04
N GLU A 4 23.59 -4.16 -8.69
CA GLU A 4 24.20 -4.45 -9.99
C GLU A 4 23.17 -4.90 -11.03
N ILE A 5 23.47 -4.62 -12.30
CA ILE A 5 22.60 -4.95 -13.44
C ILE A 5 22.54 -6.46 -13.69
N GLY A 6 23.64 -7.18 -13.44
CA GLY A 6 23.69 -8.64 -13.57
C GLY A 6 22.71 -9.34 -12.62
N SER A 7 22.65 -8.91 -11.36
CA SER A 7 21.70 -9.43 -10.38
C SER A 7 20.24 -9.18 -10.78
N ALA A 8 19.95 -8.00 -11.33
CA ALA A 8 18.61 -7.67 -11.84
C ALA A 8 18.22 -8.57 -13.02
N SER A 9 19.17 -8.85 -13.93
CA SER A 9 18.96 -9.72 -15.08
C SER A 9 18.71 -11.18 -14.67
N ASN A 10 19.45 -11.66 -13.67
CA ASN A 10 19.24 -12.98 -13.10
C ASN A 10 17.84 -13.10 -12.49
N ALA A 11 17.44 -12.14 -11.66
CA ALA A 11 16.12 -12.12 -11.03
C ALA A 11 14.98 -12.10 -12.05
N LEU A 12 15.10 -11.30 -13.12
CA LEU A 12 14.11 -11.27 -14.20
C LEU A 12 13.94 -12.66 -14.82
N ARG A 13 15.02 -13.39 -15.06
CA ARG A 13 14.95 -14.70 -15.72
C ARG A 13 14.46 -15.80 -14.79
N THR A 14 14.89 -15.81 -13.52
CA THR A 14 14.60 -16.89 -12.59
C THR A 14 13.24 -16.77 -11.93
N MET A 15 12.74 -15.55 -11.70
CA MET A 15 11.49 -15.30 -10.98
C MET A 15 10.31 -15.00 -11.92
N GLN A 16 10.51 -15.04 -13.23
CA GLN A 16 9.40 -14.84 -14.17
C GLN A 16 8.38 -15.97 -14.05
N GLY A 17 7.11 -15.61 -13.85
CA GLY A 17 6.02 -16.57 -13.69
C GLY A 17 6.03 -17.30 -12.34
N PHE A 18 6.93 -16.95 -11.41
CA PHE A 18 6.96 -17.54 -10.07
C PHE A 18 5.61 -17.31 -9.36
N PRO A 19 4.96 -18.36 -8.82
CA PRO A 19 3.70 -18.20 -8.09
C PRO A 19 3.89 -17.33 -6.84
N PHE A 20 3.21 -16.20 -6.81
CA PHE A 20 3.24 -15.25 -5.69
C PHE A 20 1.82 -14.87 -5.32
N TYR A 21 1.37 -15.32 -4.14
CA TYR A 21 -0.03 -15.19 -3.70
C TYR A 21 -1.02 -15.67 -4.77
N ASP A 22 -0.84 -16.93 -5.20
CA ASP A 22 -1.68 -17.62 -6.19
C ASP A 22 -1.80 -16.90 -7.55
N LYS A 23 -0.87 -15.99 -7.85
CA LYS A 23 -0.77 -15.27 -9.13
C LYS A 23 0.65 -15.36 -9.69
N PRO A 24 0.83 -15.59 -11.01
CA PRO A 24 2.15 -15.64 -11.61
C PRO A 24 2.80 -14.25 -11.59
N MET A 25 3.98 -14.14 -11.00
CA MET A 25 4.74 -12.90 -10.95
C MET A 25 5.20 -12.49 -12.36
N ARG A 26 5.02 -11.21 -12.71
CA ARG A 26 5.50 -10.64 -13.98
C ARG A 26 6.49 -9.52 -13.70
N ILE A 27 7.72 -9.69 -14.16
CA ILE A 27 8.83 -8.79 -13.91
C ILE A 27 9.31 -8.21 -15.25
N ALA A 28 9.68 -6.94 -15.24
CA ALA A 28 10.26 -6.22 -16.38
C ALA A 28 11.26 -5.17 -15.89
N TYR A 29 12.18 -4.76 -16.78
CA TYR A 29 13.04 -3.60 -16.51
C TYR A 29 12.22 -2.31 -16.42
N SER A 30 12.63 -1.41 -15.53
CA SER A 30 12.08 -0.07 -15.50
C SER A 30 12.60 0.75 -16.68
N LYS A 31 11.76 1.65 -17.19
CA LYS A 31 12.14 2.58 -18.27
C LYS A 31 13.17 3.63 -17.83
N SER A 32 13.23 3.89 -16.53
CA SER A 32 14.12 4.87 -15.91
C SER A 32 14.77 4.29 -14.66
N ASP A 33 15.93 4.83 -14.29
CA ASP A 33 16.59 4.50 -13.04
C ASP A 33 15.76 4.97 -11.83
N SER A 34 15.88 4.22 -10.73
CA SER A 34 15.31 4.62 -9.44
C SER A 34 16.15 5.72 -8.81
N ASP A 35 15.54 6.57 -7.98
CA ASP A 35 16.23 7.74 -7.39
C ASP A 35 17.47 7.36 -6.59
N ILE A 36 17.46 6.22 -5.89
CA ILE A 36 18.63 5.72 -5.17
C ILE A 36 19.79 5.40 -6.13
N VAL A 37 19.49 4.73 -7.25
CA VAL A 37 20.48 4.40 -8.28
C VAL A 37 21.00 5.66 -8.95
N ALA A 38 20.11 6.61 -9.25
CA ALA A 38 20.47 7.90 -9.85
C ALA A 38 21.34 8.75 -8.90
N LYS A 39 21.08 8.72 -7.58
CA LYS A 39 21.91 9.40 -6.58
C LYS A 39 23.31 8.79 -6.50
N LEU A 40 23.42 7.46 -6.50
CA LEU A 40 24.70 6.75 -6.52
C LEU A 40 25.51 7.03 -7.78
N LYS A 41 24.83 7.12 -8.94
CA LYS A 41 25.46 7.48 -10.22
C LYS A 41 25.73 8.98 -10.40
N GLY A 42 25.24 9.83 -9.49
CA GLY A 42 25.34 11.29 -9.62
C GLY A 42 24.45 11.91 -10.71
N THR A 43 23.51 11.14 -11.28
CA THR A 43 22.60 11.60 -12.36
C THR A 43 21.22 12.02 -11.84
N TYR A 44 21.03 12.05 -10.52
CA TYR A 44 19.76 12.41 -9.89
C TYR A 44 19.35 13.84 -10.21
N LYS A 45 18.15 14.00 -10.77
CA LYS A 45 17.46 15.28 -10.94
C LYS A 45 16.17 15.21 -10.15
N GLU A 46 15.88 16.24 -9.35
CA GLU A 46 14.63 16.32 -8.62
C GLU A 46 13.47 16.37 -9.62
N ARG A 47 12.66 15.32 -9.63
CA ARG A 47 11.47 15.28 -10.47
C ARG A 47 10.46 16.25 -9.87
N PRO A 48 9.85 17.16 -10.67
CA PRO A 48 8.82 18.04 -10.16
C PRO A 48 7.73 17.18 -9.52
N LYS A 49 7.35 17.51 -8.27
CA LYS A 49 6.30 16.80 -7.55
C LYS A 49 5.05 16.86 -8.43
N LYS A 50 4.66 15.72 -9.03
CA LYS A 50 3.38 15.63 -9.73
C LYS A 50 2.31 16.02 -8.73
N VAL A 51 1.66 17.15 -8.97
CA VAL A 51 0.49 17.58 -8.19
C VAL A 51 -0.50 16.43 -8.29
N LYS A 52 -0.77 15.77 -7.16
CA LYS A 52 -1.79 14.72 -7.12
C LYS A 52 -3.09 15.39 -7.56
N PRO A 53 -3.77 14.91 -8.62
CA PRO A 53 -5.11 15.40 -8.90
C PRO A 53 -5.97 15.20 -7.65
N PRO A 54 -6.83 16.16 -7.30
CA PRO A 54 -7.65 16.09 -6.09
C PRO A 54 -8.45 14.80 -6.11
N LYS A 55 -8.39 14.04 -5.01
CA LYS A 55 -9.28 12.89 -4.80
C LYS A 55 -10.72 13.41 -4.95
N PRO A 56 -11.60 12.77 -5.74
CA PRO A 56 -13.00 13.13 -5.72
C PRO A 56 -13.53 12.89 -4.31
N VAL A 57 -13.99 13.97 -3.69
CA VAL A 57 -14.69 13.96 -2.40
C VAL A 57 -15.97 13.13 -2.56
N PRO A 58 -16.25 12.16 -1.68
CA PRO A 58 -17.52 11.44 -1.72
C PRO A 58 -18.63 12.36 -1.18
N GLY A 59 -19.63 12.61 -2.02
CA GLY A 59 -21.02 12.86 -1.62
C GLY A 59 -21.32 14.16 -0.88
N VAL A 60 -21.75 15.18 -1.63
CA VAL A 60 -22.73 16.16 -1.14
C VAL A 60 -24.11 15.62 -1.52
N GLU A 61 -25.04 15.64 -0.55
CA GLU A 61 -26.50 15.33 -0.56
C GLU A 61 -26.80 14.22 0.46
N GLU A 62 -27.64 14.35 1.50
CA GLU A 62 -28.48 15.42 2.03
C GLU A 62 -29.05 14.95 3.40
N LYS A 63 -29.51 15.89 4.24
CA LYS A 63 -30.38 15.78 5.45
C LYS A 63 -29.76 15.64 6.86
N LYS A 64 -29.69 16.82 7.52
CA LYS A 64 -30.44 17.20 8.74
C LYS A 64 -30.91 16.05 9.66
N ASP A 65 -30.41 15.97 10.90
CA ASP A 65 -31.06 16.60 12.07
C ASP A 65 -30.25 16.45 13.38
N LYS A 66 -30.57 17.32 14.33
CA LYS A 66 -29.89 17.62 15.60
C LYS A 66 -29.91 16.48 16.64
N LYS A 67 -28.90 16.48 17.54
CA LYS A 67 -29.00 16.68 19.02
C LYS A 67 -28.24 15.65 19.90
N LYS A 68 -27.20 16.16 20.58
CA LYS A 68 -26.72 15.92 21.97
C LYS A 68 -26.88 14.53 22.66
N LYS A 69 -25.74 14.09 23.21
CA LYS A 69 -25.44 13.72 24.63
C LYS A 69 -25.15 12.24 24.96
N GLN A 70 -24.02 12.05 25.66
CA GLN A 70 -23.74 11.09 26.76
C GLN A 70 -23.78 9.59 26.43
N SER A 71 -22.61 8.91 26.37
CA SER A 71 -21.89 8.27 27.48
C SER A 71 -22.60 7.07 28.09
N SER A 72 -22.09 5.86 27.83
CA SER A 72 -21.89 4.79 28.82
C SER A 72 -21.40 3.53 28.13
N ALA A 73 -20.45 2.86 28.80
CA ALA A 73 -19.92 1.55 28.48
C ALA A 73 -21.01 0.47 28.52
N GLU A 74 -20.89 -0.58 27.70
CA GLU A 74 -20.71 -1.97 28.16
C GLU A 74 -20.64 -2.96 26.98
N ASN A 75 -19.55 -3.73 27.01
CA ASN A 75 -19.36 -5.12 26.57
C ASN A 75 -20.46 -5.84 25.78
N ALA A 76 -20.09 -6.38 24.59
CA ALA A 76 -20.31 -7.80 24.26
C ALA A 76 -19.67 -8.20 22.90
N ASN A 77 -18.67 -9.08 23.01
CA ASN A 77 -18.24 -10.16 22.10
C ASN A 77 -17.51 -9.89 20.76
N PRO A 78 -16.43 -10.64 20.48
CA PRO A 78 -15.54 -10.43 19.34
C PRO A 78 -15.78 -11.48 18.25
N ASN A 79 -16.67 -11.23 17.30
CA ASN A 79 -16.60 -11.86 15.97
C ASN A 79 -17.76 -11.35 15.12
N THR A 80 -17.56 -10.24 14.44
CA THR A 80 -18.30 -9.94 13.23
C THR A 80 -17.27 -9.61 12.17
N GLN A 81 -16.87 -10.61 11.38
CA GLN A 81 -16.29 -10.39 10.06
C GLN A 81 -17.37 -9.75 9.19
N THR A 82 -17.57 -8.45 9.40
CA THR A 82 -18.19 -7.59 8.41
C THR A 82 -17.18 -7.46 7.29
N GLU A 83 -17.58 -7.74 6.04
CA GLU A 83 -16.74 -7.48 4.86
C GLU A 83 -16.33 -6.01 4.89
N GLN A 84 -15.13 -5.76 5.42
CA GLN A 84 -14.56 -4.43 5.48
C GLN A 84 -14.20 -4.05 4.04
N PRO A 85 -14.67 -2.91 3.53
CA PRO A 85 -14.30 -2.46 2.21
C PRO A 85 -12.77 -2.35 2.10
N PRO A 86 -12.18 -2.45 0.89
CA PRO A 86 -10.74 -2.54 0.71
C PRO A 86 -9.98 -1.38 1.40
N ASN A 87 -9.33 -1.69 2.52
CA ASN A 87 -8.54 -0.73 3.28
C ASN A 87 -7.09 -0.77 2.80
N GLN A 88 -6.48 0.40 2.59
CA GLN A 88 -5.05 0.53 2.21
C GLN A 88 -4.09 0.39 3.41
N ILE A 89 -4.64 0.14 4.60
CA ILE A 89 -3.93 0.03 5.86
C ILE A 89 -4.20 -1.37 6.40
N LEU A 90 -3.13 -2.10 6.73
CA LEU A 90 -3.22 -3.44 7.32
C LEU A 90 -3.38 -3.32 8.83
N PHE A 91 -4.49 -3.80 9.37
CA PHE A 91 -4.70 -3.93 10.81
C PHE A 91 -4.21 -5.31 11.26
N LEU A 92 -3.21 -5.35 12.14
CA LEU A 92 -2.80 -6.57 12.82
C LEU A 92 -3.56 -6.67 14.14
N THR A 93 -4.34 -7.73 14.32
CA THR A 93 -5.00 -8.08 15.58
C THR A 93 -4.57 -9.49 15.99
N ASN A 94 -4.62 -9.80 17.29
CA ASN A 94 -4.21 -11.09 17.88
C ASN A 94 -2.73 -11.45 17.66
N LEU A 95 -1.82 -10.47 17.84
CA LEU A 95 -0.41 -10.82 18.02
C LEU A 95 -0.26 -11.54 19.38
N PRO A 96 0.49 -12.66 19.44
CA PRO A 96 0.77 -13.33 20.71
C PRO A 96 1.56 -12.38 21.62
N GLU A 97 1.35 -12.47 22.94
CA GLU A 97 2.19 -11.77 23.90
C GLU A 97 3.62 -12.30 23.76
N GLU A 98 4.54 -11.42 23.41
CA GLU A 98 5.96 -11.74 23.25
C GLU A 98 6.51 -12.34 24.56
N THR A 99 6.99 -13.57 24.51
CA THR A 99 7.84 -14.20 25.55
C THR A 99 9.31 -13.93 25.28
#